data_AF-A0A8H9N5C3-F1
#
_entry.id   AF-A0A8H9N5C3-F1
#
_cell.length_a   1.000
_cell.length_b   1.000
_cell.length_c   1.000
_cell.angle_alpha   90.00
_cell.angle_beta   90.00
_cell.angle_gamma   90.00
#
_symmetry.space_group_name_H-M   'P 1'
#
loop_
_entity.id
_entity.type
_entity.pdbx_description
1 polymer ?
#
loop_
_entity_poly.entity_id
_entity_poly.type
_entity_poly.pdbx_seq_one_letter_code
_entity_poly.pdbx_strand_id
1 'polypeptide(L)'
;MRITGFDVFDENGEALDADTHGNNVAFNCFVCGHPVLAVCLDNQRGSDEEHPANCKGKGCNAAYVLDVRERMEKIYIFNMNSGT
;
A
#
# COMPACT_ATOMS: atom_id res chain seq x y z
N MET A 1 -10.96 1.39 11.38
CA MET A 1 -11.28 1.40 9.94
C MET A 1 -11.47 -0.04 9.45
N ARG A 2 -12.44 -0.30 8.56
CA ARG A 2 -12.62 -1.60 7.89
C ARG A 2 -12.65 -1.35 6.38
N ILE A 3 -11.68 -1.90 5.66
CA ILE A 3 -11.42 -1.67 4.23
C ILE A 3 -11.70 -2.89 3.36
N THR A 4 -12.29 -3.96 3.91
CA THR A 4 -12.60 -5.16 3.14
C THR A 4 -13.41 -4.82 1.89
N GLY A 5 -12.89 -5.19 0.72
CA GLY A 5 -13.54 -4.97 -0.57
C GLY A 5 -13.29 -3.60 -1.19
N PHE A 6 -12.42 -2.78 -0.61
CA PHE A 6 -12.02 -1.51 -1.23
C PHE A 6 -11.16 -1.78 -2.48
N ASP A 7 -11.39 -0.97 -3.52
CA ASP A 7 -10.56 -0.96 -4.73
C ASP A 7 -9.19 -0.34 -4.43
N VAL A 8 -8.13 -0.89 -5.04
CA VAL A 8 -6.75 -0.46 -4.80
C VAL A 8 -6.12 0.03 -6.09
N PHE A 9 -5.43 1.16 -6.01
CA PHE A 9 -4.78 1.83 -7.15
C PHE A 9 -3.34 2.21 -6.81
N ASP A 10 -2.50 2.34 -7.84
CA ASP A 10 -1.17 2.93 -7.71
C ASP A 10 -1.22 4.47 -7.71
N GLU A 11 -0.05 5.10 -7.67
CA GLU A 11 0.12 6.56 -7.71
C GLU A 11 -0.34 7.22 -9.01
N ASN A 12 -0.47 6.45 -10.10
CA ASN A 12 -0.95 6.91 -11.41
C ASN A 12 -2.47 6.70 -11.59
N GLY A 13 -3.12 6.05 -10.63
CA GLY A 13 -4.54 5.69 -10.69
C GLY A 13 -4.81 4.41 -11.47
N GLU A 14 -3.80 3.59 -11.76
CA GLU A 14 -3.97 2.26 -12.33
C GLU A 14 -4.41 1.27 -11.26
N ALA A 15 -5.40 0.43 -11.59
CA ALA A 15 -5.92 -0.57 -10.65
C ALA A 15 -4.86 -1.64 -10.37
N LEU A 16 -4.69 -1.99 -9.10
CA LEU A 16 -3.74 -2.99 -8.63
C LEU A 16 -4.44 -4.30 -8.30
N ASP A 17 -3.78 -5.42 -8.60
CA ASP A 17 -4.16 -6.72 -8.06
C ASP A 17 -3.72 -6.78 -6.59
N ALA A 18 -4.69 -6.56 -5.71
CA ALA A 18 -4.50 -6.44 -4.27
C ALA A 18 -5.70 -7.04 -3.53
N ASP A 19 -5.45 -7.53 -2.32
CA ASP A 19 -6.48 -8.08 -1.44
C ASP A 19 -6.65 -7.19 -0.21
N THR A 20 -7.84 -6.63 -0.05
CA THR A 20 -8.21 -5.81 1.10
C THR A 20 -9.03 -6.61 2.10
N HIS A 21 -8.53 -6.75 3.33
CA HIS A 21 -9.19 -7.54 4.36
C HIS A 21 -9.03 -6.95 5.77
N GLY A 22 -10.16 -6.68 6.42
CA GLY A 22 -10.18 -6.08 7.75
C GLY A 22 -9.64 -4.66 7.67
N ASN A 23 -8.45 -4.44 8.22
CA ASN A 23 -7.71 -3.18 8.16
C ASN A 23 -6.37 -3.32 7.39
N ASN A 24 -6.18 -4.43 6.68
CA ASN A 24 -4.95 -4.74 5.95
C ASN A 24 -5.18 -4.74 4.44
N VAL A 25 -4.13 -4.41 3.70
CA VAL A 25 -4.05 -4.58 2.25
C VAL A 25 -2.79 -5.35 1.90
N ALA A 26 -2.94 -6.42 1.12
CA ALA A 26 -1.84 -7.19 0.55
C ALA A 26 -1.74 -6.89 -0.95
N PHE A 27 -0.53 -6.65 -1.45
CA PHE A 27 -0.27 -6.34 -2.85
C PHE A 27 1.16 -6.73 -3.22
N ASN A 28 1.48 -6.77 -4.51
CA ASN A 28 2.85 -7.03 -4.95
C ASN A 28 3.64 -5.72 -5.07
N CYS A 29 4.89 -5.73 -4.61
CA CYS A 29 5.82 -4.62 -4.80
C CYS A 29 5.97 -4.29 -6.29
N PHE A 30 5.70 -3.03 -6.65
CA PHE A 30 5.76 -2.53 -8.04
C PHE A 30 7.16 -2.65 -8.67
N VAL A 31 8.20 -2.76 -7.85
CA VAL A 31 9.60 -2.81 -8.31
C VAL A 31 10.11 -4.24 -8.48
N CYS A 32 9.84 -5.13 -7.52
CA CYS A 32 10.44 -6.48 -7.49
C CYS A 32 9.44 -7.63 -7.44
N GLY A 33 8.14 -7.35 -7.41
CA GLY A 33 7.07 -8.36 -7.35
C GLY A 33 6.94 -9.11 -6.02
N HIS A 34 7.76 -8.81 -5.01
CA HIS A 34 7.65 -9.43 -3.70
C HIS A 34 6.34 -9.00 -3.00
N PRO A 35 5.64 -9.90 -2.28
CA PRO A 35 4.43 -9.53 -1.56
C PRO A 35 4.71 -8.51 -0.45
N VAL A 36 3.85 -7.51 -0.36
CA VAL A 36 3.86 -6.44 0.64
C VAL A 36 2.53 -6.47 1.38
N LEU A 37 2.62 -6.27 2.69
CA LEU A 37 1.46 -6.10 3.57
C LEU A 37 1.53 -4.72 4.21
N ALA A 38 0.43 -3.98 4.14
CA ALA A 38 0.25 -2.69 4.77
C ALA A 38 -1.06 -2.65 5.58
N VAL A 39 -1.15 -1.73 6.53
CA VAL A 39 -2.21 -1.63 7.53
C VAL A 39 -2.69 -0.18 7.60
N CYS A 40 -4.00 0.02 7.48
CA CYS A 40 -4.64 1.34 7.46
C CYS A 40 -4.95 1.90 8.86
N LEU A 41 -4.25 1.44 9.89
CA LEU A 41 -4.38 1.97 11.25
C LEU A 41 -3.21 2.89 11.55
N ASP A 42 -3.46 3.97 12.28
CA ASP A 42 -2.43 4.94 12.66
C ASP A 42 -1.22 4.28 13.33
N ASN A 43 -0.01 4.78 13.00
CA ASN A 43 1.28 4.29 13.49
C ASN A 43 1.52 2.79 13.19
N GLN A 44 0.94 2.28 12.11
CA GLN A 44 1.21 0.92 11.61
C GLN A 44 1.90 0.98 10.26
N ARG A 45 2.44 -0.16 9.84
CA ARG A 45 3.14 -0.29 8.57
C ARG A 45 2.23 0.15 7.40
N GLY A 46 2.64 1.19 6.67
CA GLY A 46 1.96 1.79 5.54
C GLY A 46 1.00 2.93 5.89
N SER A 47 0.84 3.28 7.17
CA SER A 47 -0.12 4.32 7.57
C SER A 47 0.29 5.73 7.15
N ASP A 48 1.59 5.99 7.10
CA ASP A 48 2.17 7.30 6.82
C ASP A 48 3.66 7.16 6.45
N GLU A 49 4.30 8.29 6.12
CA GLU A 49 5.70 8.39 5.72
C GLU A 49 6.70 8.02 6.82
N GLU A 50 6.33 8.16 8.10
CA GLU A 50 7.19 7.76 9.23
C GLU A 50 7.11 6.24 9.49
N HIS A 51 6.00 5.61 9.08
CA HIS A 51 5.72 4.20 9.26
C HIS A 51 5.51 3.45 7.94
N PRO A 52 6.39 3.51 6.93
CA PRO A 52 6.09 2.96 5.61
C PRO A 52 6.08 1.42 5.57
N ALA A 53 5.35 0.88 4.61
CA ALA A 53 5.38 -0.52 4.21
C ALA A 53 6.63 -0.83 3.37
N ASN A 54 7.73 -1.04 4.08
CA ASN A 54 9.01 -1.43 3.47
C ASN A 54 8.94 -2.82 2.84
N CYS A 55 9.24 -2.91 1.55
CA CYS A 55 9.39 -4.16 0.83
C CYS A 55 10.49 -5.03 1.47
N LYS A 56 10.26 -6.35 1.51
CA LYS A 56 11.22 -7.34 2.04
C LYS A 56 11.88 -8.18 0.95
N GLY A 57 11.64 -7.85 -0.32
CA GLY A 57 12.34 -8.43 -1.46
C GLY A 57 13.84 -8.14 -1.38
N LYS A 58 14.66 -9.15 -1.71
CA LYS A 58 16.13 -9.05 -1.62
C LYS A 58 16.66 -7.95 -2.56
N GLY A 59 17.32 -6.94 -2.00
CA GLY A 59 17.89 -5.82 -2.75
C GLY A 59 16.87 -4.78 -3.22
N CYS A 60 15.60 -4.89 -2.82
CA CYS A 60 14.58 -3.89 -3.09
C CYS A 60 14.53 -2.87 -1.95
N ASN A 61 14.49 -1.58 -2.30
CA ASN A 61 14.36 -0.48 -1.37
C ASN A 61 12.97 0.19 -1.42
N ALA A 62 11.99 -0.38 -2.12
CA ALA A 62 10.66 0.22 -2.21
C ALA A 62 9.99 0.32 -0.82
N ALA A 63 9.31 1.44 -0.58
CA ALA A 63 8.64 1.75 0.67
C ALA A 63 7.30 2.39 0.35
N TYR A 64 6.21 1.82 0.87
CA TYR A 64 4.86 2.20 0.45
C TYR A 64 4.04 2.89 1.54
N VAL A 65 3.21 3.85 1.17
CA VAL A 65 2.23 4.53 2.05
C VAL A 65 0.84 4.46 1.43
N LEU A 66 -0.17 4.32 2.28
CA LEU A 66 -1.58 4.21 1.90
C LEU A 66 -2.28 5.57 2.03
N ASP A 67 -2.95 6.03 0.97
CA ASP A 67 -3.98 7.07 1.01
C ASP A 67 -5.36 6.39 0.97
N VAL A 68 -6.01 6.29 2.12
CA VAL A 68 -7.32 5.64 2.23
C VAL A 68 -8.44 6.67 2.07
N ARG A 69 -9.24 6.50 1.01
CA ARG A 69 -10.37 7.36 0.69
C ARG A 69 -11.68 6.66 1.05
N GLU A 70 -11.97 6.61 2.34
CA GLU A 70 -13.10 5.84 2.90
C GLU A 70 -14.44 6.08 2.19
N ARG A 71 -14.80 7.33 1.91
CA ARG A 71 -16.09 7.66 1.25
C ARG A 71 -16.23 7.13 -0.17
N MET A 72 -15.11 6.81 -0.81
CA MET A 72 -15.09 6.27 -2.17
C MET A 72 -14.79 4.77 -2.18
N GLU A 73 -14.52 4.16 -1.02
CA GLU A 73 -14.09 2.77 -0.90
C GLU A 73 -12.84 2.47 -1.75
N LYS A 74 -11.88 3.43 -1.76
CA LYS A 74 -10.62 3.33 -2.53
C LYS A 74 -9.40 3.48 -1.65
N ILE A 75 -8.32 2.84 -2.05
CA ILE A 75 -6.97 3.00 -1.49
C ILE A 75 -6.02 3.33 -2.63
N TYR A 76 -5.20 4.36 -2.46
CA TYR A 76 -4.07 4.64 -3.34
C TYR A 76 -2.78 4.27 -2.62
N ILE A 77 -1.87 3.60 -3.32
CA ILE A 77 -0.60 3.14 -2.77
C ILE A 77 0.53 3.89 -3.49
N PHE A 78 1.29 4.67 -2.73
CA PHE A 78 2.41 5.45 -3.22
C PHE A 78 3.72 4.79 -2.84
N ASN A 79 4.68 4.72 -3.76
CA ASN A 79 6.05 4.35 -3.41
C ASN A 79 6.82 5.62 -3.05
N MET A 80 7.29 5.73 -1.82
CA MET A 80 8.06 6.90 -1.37
C MET A 80 9.41 7.04 -2.09
N ASN A 81 9.89 5.95 -2.68
CA ASN A 81 11.20 5.89 -3.32
C ASN A 81 11.11 5.86 -4.86
N SER A 82 9.92 6.02 -5.46
CA SER A 82 9.79 6.33 -6.90
C SER A 82 10.10 7.81 -7.13
N GLY A 83 11.38 8.16 -7.05
CA GLY A 83 11.84 9.55 -7.18
C GLY A 83 13.36 9.70 -7.15
N THR A 84 14.01 9.23 -8.22
CA THR A 84 15.26 9.79 -8.79
C THR A 84 15.13 9.80 -10.30
#